data_AF-A0A950HCZ6-F1
#
_entry.id   AF-A0A950HCZ6-F1
#
_cell.length_a   1.000
_cell.length_b   1.000
_cell.length_c   1.000
_cell.angle_alpha   90.00
_cell.angle_beta   90.00
_cell.angle_gamma   90.00
#
_symmetry.space_group_name_H-M   'P 1'
#
loop_
_entity.id
_entity.type
_entity.pdbx_description
1 polymer ?
#
loop_
_entity_poly.entity_id
_entity_poly.type
_entity_poly.pdbx_seq_one_letter_code
_entity_poly.pdbx_strand_id
1 'polypeptide(L)'
;MIESNEDAATGATRKGDRAWYFWQYPNFMINCYRGYMDTNLVLPIDVGHCRVIFDFYFSEVASEAARQYNQESIEVGDRVQGEDLGICEAVQRGLNSRAYRAGRLSVRREAGEHLFHRLLAADLKGLSRSAFAAD
;
A
#
# COMPACT_ATOMS: atom_id res chain seq x y z
N MET A 1 0.79 8.23 -15.55
CA MET A 1 -0.13 7.12 -15.85
C MET A 1 0.75 5.97 -16.31
N ILE A 2 0.84 4.89 -15.53
CA ILE A 2 1.46 3.66 -16.02
C ILE A 2 0.31 2.89 -16.67
N GLU A 3 0.23 2.90 -17.99
CA GLU A 3 -0.60 1.94 -18.73
C GLU A 3 0.12 0.61 -18.71
N SER A 4 -0.20 -0.23 -17.72
CA SER A 4 0.24 -1.63 -17.69
C SER A 4 -0.81 -2.48 -18.39
N ASN A 5 -0.48 -2.94 -19.60
CA ASN A 5 -1.32 -3.83 -20.42
C ASN A 5 -1.32 -5.30 -19.95
N GLU A 6 -0.83 -5.59 -18.74
CA GLU A 6 -0.55 -6.96 -18.29
C GLU A 6 -1.60 -7.57 -17.34
N ASP A 7 -2.61 -6.82 -16.90
CA ASP A 7 -3.67 -7.39 -16.05
C ASP A 7 -5.07 -6.90 -16.45
N ALA A 8 -5.67 -7.55 -17.43
CA ALA A 8 -7.05 -7.28 -17.85
C ALA A 8 -8.05 -7.42 -16.68
N ALA A 9 -7.77 -8.31 -15.72
CA ALA A 9 -8.59 -8.49 -14.50
C ALA A 9 -8.47 -7.31 -13.52
N THR A 10 -7.26 -6.77 -13.33
CA THR A 10 -7.00 -5.61 -12.46
C THR A 10 -7.56 -4.32 -13.08
N GLY A 11 -7.55 -4.20 -14.41
CA GLY A 11 -8.19 -3.10 -15.13
C GLY A 11 -9.72 -3.17 -15.15
N ALA A 12 -10.29 -4.37 -15.14
CA ALA A 12 -11.75 -4.56 -15.14
C ALA A 12 -12.41 -4.14 -13.82
N THR A 13 -11.74 -4.35 -12.68
CA THR A 13 -12.24 -4.02 -11.33
C THR A 13 -11.89 -2.59 -10.88
N ARG A 14 -10.99 -1.91 -11.59
CA ARG A 14 -10.59 -0.50 -11.33
C ARG A 14 -11.03 0.39 -12.48
N LYS A 15 -12.33 0.71 -12.52
CA LYS A 15 -12.92 1.55 -13.57
C LYS A 15 -12.44 3.01 -13.46
N GLY A 16 -12.17 3.64 -14.61
CA GLY A 16 -11.91 5.08 -14.77
C GLY A 16 -10.46 5.44 -15.13
N ASP A 17 -10.28 6.61 -15.75
CA ASP A 17 -9.00 7.05 -16.33
C ASP A 17 -7.96 7.54 -15.30
N ARG A 18 -8.31 7.54 -14.00
CA ARG A 18 -7.49 8.11 -12.93
C ARG A 18 -7.62 7.33 -11.63
N ALA A 19 -6.48 7.08 -11.00
CA ALA A 19 -6.36 6.57 -9.64
C ALA A 19 -5.69 7.64 -8.77
N TRP A 20 -6.19 7.82 -7.56
CA TRP A 20 -5.63 8.76 -6.58
C TRP A 20 -5.13 7.97 -5.37
N TYR A 21 -3.85 8.09 -5.09
CA TYR A 21 -3.20 7.43 -3.96
C TYR A 21 -2.82 8.49 -2.94
N PHE A 22 -3.34 8.34 -1.72
CA PHE A 22 -3.01 9.20 -0.60
C PHE A 22 -2.38 8.36 0.50
N TRP A 23 -1.41 8.94 1.19
CA TRP A 23 -0.77 8.33 2.34
C TRP A 23 -0.71 9.33 3.48
N GLN A 24 -1.30 8.94 4.60
CA GLN A 24 -1.16 9.63 5.86
C GLN A 24 -0.14 8.88 6.71
N TYR A 25 1.04 9.47 6.84
CA TYR A 25 2.07 8.98 7.75
C TYR A 25 1.50 8.86 9.18
N PRO A 26 1.79 7.76 9.91
CA PRO A 26 2.78 6.73 9.54
C PRO A 26 2.25 5.54 8.74
N ASN A 27 0.95 5.26 8.79
CA ASN A 27 0.49 3.89 8.57
C ASN A 27 -0.88 3.75 7.90
N PHE A 28 -1.39 4.81 7.27
CA PHE A 28 -2.71 4.79 6.63
C PHE A 28 -2.62 5.20 5.16
N MET A 29 -3.11 4.35 4.26
CA MET A 29 -3.21 4.64 2.83
C MET A 29 -4.68 4.68 2.40
N ILE A 30 -4.99 5.55 1.45
CA ILE A 30 -6.31 5.66 0.82
C ILE A 30 -6.11 5.62 -0.69
N ASN A 31 -6.78 4.67 -1.35
CA ASN A 31 -6.72 4.49 -2.79
C ASN A 31 -8.12 4.76 -3.36
N CYS A 32 -8.28 5.83 -4.13
CA CYS A 32 -9.56 6.23 -4.71
C CYS A 32 -9.57 6.04 -6.23
N TYR A 33 -10.61 5.39 -6.72
CA TYR A 33 -10.90 5.17 -8.13
C TYR A 33 -12.37 5.56 -8.40
N ARG A 34 -12.82 5.51 -9.66
CA ARG A 34 -14.21 5.88 -9.96
C ARG A 34 -15.18 4.83 -9.40
N GLY A 35 -15.96 5.21 -8.39
CA GLY A 35 -17.00 4.36 -7.79
C GLY A 35 -16.48 3.27 -6.85
N TYR A 36 -15.17 3.28 -6.58
CA TYR A 36 -14.46 2.31 -5.75
C TYR A 36 -13.37 3.03 -4.95
N MET A 37 -13.25 2.71 -3.67
CA MET A 37 -12.18 3.18 -2.81
C MET A 37 -11.77 2.05 -1.87
N ASP A 38 -10.48 1.93 -1.59
CA ASP A 38 -9.97 1.08 -0.53
C ASP A 38 -9.04 1.85 0.41
N THR A 39 -8.93 1.36 1.64
CA THR A 39 -8.02 1.89 2.64
C THR A 39 -7.18 0.80 3.26
N ASN A 40 -5.89 1.09 3.50
CA ASN A 40 -4.96 0.16 4.13
C ASN A 40 -4.46 0.76 5.45
N LEU A 41 -4.77 0.11 6.56
CA LEU A 41 -4.27 0.50 7.88
C LEU A 41 -3.27 -0.53 8.39
N VAL A 42 -2.01 -0.13 8.57
CA VAL A 42 -0.95 -0.98 9.09
C VAL A 42 -0.81 -0.80 10.61
N LEU A 43 -1.10 -1.83 11.38
CA LEU A 43 -1.02 -1.84 12.84
C LEU A 43 0.19 -2.69 13.28
N PRO A 44 1.20 -2.11 13.95
CA PRO A 44 2.30 -2.90 14.49
C PRO A 44 1.78 -3.81 15.62
N ILE A 45 2.23 -5.06 15.64
CA ILE A 45 1.94 -6.01 16.72
C ILE A 45 3.20 -6.17 17.58
N ASP A 46 4.33 -6.46 16.93
CA ASP A 46 5.65 -6.52 17.53
C ASP A 46 6.73 -6.17 16.49
N VAL A 47 8.00 -6.43 16.79
CA VAL A 47 9.14 -6.09 15.92
C VAL A 47 9.19 -6.86 14.59
N GLY A 48 8.51 -8.00 14.51
CA GLY A 48 8.49 -8.88 13.33
C GLY A 48 7.11 -9.05 12.71
N HIS A 49 6.06 -8.50 13.32
CA HIS A 49 4.69 -8.69 12.87
C HIS A 49 3.90 -7.38 12.84
N CYS A 50 3.05 -7.25 11.82
CA CYS A 50 2.01 -6.25 11.74
C CYS A 50 0.71 -6.88 11.26
N ARG A 51 -0.40 -6.20 11.49
CA ARG A 51 -1.69 -6.49 10.87
C ARG A 51 -2.01 -5.38 9.89
N VAL A 52 -2.37 -5.74 8.67
CA VAL A 52 -2.90 -4.78 7.71
C VAL A 52 -4.40 -5.01 7.59
N ILE A 53 -5.18 -3.95 7.76
CA ILE A 53 -6.64 -3.97 7.59
C ILE A 53 -6.95 -3.28 6.28
N PHE A 54 -7.64 -4.01 5.39
CA PHE A 54 -8.15 -3.51 4.12
C PHE A 54 -9.66 -3.36 4.22
N ASP A 55 -10.15 -2.14 4.04
CA ASP A 55 -11.58 -1.87 3.92
C ASP A 55 -11.90 -1.44 2.48
N PHE A 56 -13.01 -1.95 1.95
CA PHE A 56 -13.46 -1.68 0.58
C PHE A 56 -14.79 -0.93 0.60
N TYR A 57 -14.85 0.15 -0.19
CA TYR A 57 -15.99 1.06 -0.27
C TYR A 57 -16.43 1.19 -1.72
N PHE A 58 -17.70 0.87 -1.97
CA PHE A 58 -18.29 0.90 -3.31
C PHE A 58 -19.45 1.89 -3.34
N SER A 59 -19.55 2.68 -4.41
CA SER A 59 -20.64 3.65 -4.56
C SER A 59 -21.99 3.01 -4.90
N GLU A 60 -21.96 1.80 -5.48
CA GLU A 60 -23.16 1.07 -5.90
C GLU A 60 -23.13 -0.35 -5.31
N VAL A 61 -24.20 -0.73 -4.60
CA VAL A 61 -24.32 -1.99 -3.85
C VAL A 61 -25.71 -2.62 -3.93
N ALA A 62 -26.67 -1.94 -4.56
CA ALA A 62 -28.08 -2.31 -4.51
C ALA A 62 -28.43 -3.37 -5.56
N SER A 63 -27.83 -3.30 -6.75
CA SER A 63 -28.08 -4.30 -7.81
C SER A 63 -27.27 -5.58 -7.64
N GLU A 64 -27.80 -6.70 -8.14
CA GLU A 64 -27.10 -7.99 -8.11
C GLU A 64 -25.79 -7.96 -8.91
N ALA A 65 -25.83 -7.34 -10.11
CA ALA A 65 -24.64 -7.16 -10.93
C ALA A 65 -23.56 -6.33 -10.23
N ALA A 66 -23.94 -5.31 -9.46
CA ALA A 66 -23.00 -4.52 -8.67
C ALA A 66 -22.42 -5.32 -7.50
N ARG A 67 -23.24 -6.11 -6.79
CA ARG A 67 -22.75 -7.00 -5.74
C ARG A 67 -21.72 -8.00 -6.25
N GLN A 68 -22.01 -8.63 -7.39
CA GLN A 68 -21.08 -9.55 -8.04
C GLN A 68 -19.77 -8.85 -8.40
N TYR A 69 -19.85 -7.67 -9.05
CA TYR A 69 -18.67 -6.87 -9.38
C TYR A 69 -17.85 -6.47 -8.15
N ASN A 70 -18.51 -6.07 -7.06
CA ASN A 70 -17.84 -5.68 -5.82
C ASN A 70 -17.11 -6.87 -5.19
N GLN A 71 -17.73 -8.05 -5.20
CA GLN A 71 -17.11 -9.28 -4.70
C GLN A 71 -15.89 -9.66 -5.54
N GLU A 72 -16.01 -9.66 -6.87
CA GLU A 72 -14.88 -9.90 -7.79
C GLU A 72 -13.74 -8.90 -7.56
N SER A 73 -14.07 -7.64 -7.27
CA SER A 73 -13.08 -6.59 -6.95
C SER A 73 -12.34 -6.86 -5.64
N ILE A 74 -13.04 -7.33 -4.60
CA ILE A 74 -12.44 -7.73 -3.32
C ILE A 74 -11.53 -8.95 -3.52
N GLU A 75 -11.96 -9.95 -4.28
CA GLU A 75 -11.19 -11.17 -4.55
C GLU A 75 -9.89 -10.87 -5.32
N VAL A 76 -9.95 -9.97 -6.31
CA VAL A 76 -8.73 -9.49 -6.99
C VAL A 76 -7.82 -8.74 -6.02
N GLY A 77 -8.40 -7.91 -5.15
CA GLY A 77 -7.66 -7.21 -4.10
C GLY A 77 -6.94 -8.17 -3.15
N ASP A 78 -7.61 -9.21 -2.68
CA ASP A 78 -7.07 -10.22 -1.76
C ASP A 78 -5.88 -10.97 -2.37
N ARG A 79 -5.98 -11.34 -3.66
CA ARG A 79 -4.87 -11.99 -4.38
C ARG A 79 -3.62 -11.10 -4.42
N VAL A 80 -3.77 -9.83 -4.78
CA VAL A 80 -2.64 -8.88 -4.85
C VAL A 80 -2.03 -8.67 -3.46
N GLN A 81 -2.86 -8.59 -2.41
CA GLN A 81 -2.38 -8.49 -1.03
C GLN A 81 -1.59 -9.74 -0.60
N GLY A 82 -1.98 -10.93 -1.05
CA GLY A 82 -1.24 -12.16 -0.82
C GLY A 82 0.16 -12.13 -1.44
N GLU A 83 0.32 -11.51 -2.62
CA GLU A 83 1.61 -11.32 -3.27
C GLU A 83 2.51 -10.37 -2.45
N ASP A 84 1.97 -9.23 -2.00
CA ASP A 84 2.69 -8.27 -1.15
C ASP A 84 3.10 -8.87 0.20
N LEU A 85 2.22 -9.66 0.82
CA LEU A 85 2.50 -10.38 2.06
C LEU A 85 3.69 -11.33 1.89
N GLY A 86 3.69 -12.13 0.82
CA GLY A 86 4.77 -13.07 0.54
C GLY A 86 6.13 -12.38 0.38
N ILE A 87 6.16 -11.21 -0.27
CA ILE A 87 7.36 -10.38 -0.41
C ILE A 87 7.80 -9.84 0.96
N CYS A 88 6.87 -9.26 1.74
CA CYS A 88 7.16 -8.70 3.07
C CYS A 88 7.77 -9.76 4.01
N GLU A 89 7.18 -10.96 4.04
CA GLU A 89 7.69 -12.06 4.87
C GLU A 89 9.07 -12.54 4.40
N ALA A 90 9.31 -12.61 3.08
CA ALA A 90 10.61 -12.96 2.53
C ALA A 90 11.68 -11.92 2.91
N VAL A 91 11.34 -10.63 2.84
CA VAL A 91 12.20 -9.54 3.30
C VAL A 91 12.50 -9.67 4.79
N GLN A 92 11.48 -9.87 5.64
CA GLN A 92 11.67 -10.00 7.08
C GLN A 92 12.57 -11.19 7.46
N ARG A 93 12.41 -12.34 6.79
CA ARG A 93 13.34 -13.48 6.95
C ARG A 93 14.76 -13.10 6.56
N GLY A 94 14.94 -12.35 5.47
CA GLY A 94 16.24 -11.85 5.03
C GLY A 94 16.89 -10.89 6.04
N LEU A 95 16.12 -9.96 6.61
CA LEU A 95 16.58 -8.99 7.62
C LEU A 95 17.09 -9.66 8.89
N ASN A 96 16.53 -10.82 9.26
CA ASN A 96 16.97 -11.61 10.41
C ASN A 96 18.28 -12.40 10.16
N SER A 97 18.81 -12.40 8.92
CA SER A 97 20.06 -13.08 8.60
C SER A 97 21.28 -12.30 9.06
N ARG A 98 22.28 -12.99 9.60
CA ARG A 98 23.58 -12.39 9.99
C ARG A 98 24.36 -11.82 8.80
N ALA A 99 24.09 -12.29 7.59
CA ALA A 99 24.74 -11.82 6.37
C ALA A 99 24.09 -10.56 5.81
N TYR A 100 22.94 -10.14 6.34
CA TYR A 100 22.25 -8.95 5.86
C TYR A 100 23.09 -7.69 6.12
N ARG A 101 23.15 -6.83 5.10
CA ARG A 101 23.69 -5.48 5.19
C ARG A 101 22.76 -4.55 4.43
N ALA A 102 22.41 -3.43 5.05
CA ALA A 102 21.56 -2.44 4.42
C ALA A 102 22.18 -1.94 3.10
N GLY A 103 21.40 -2.03 2.01
CA GLY A 103 21.72 -1.50 0.71
C GLY A 103 21.32 -0.03 0.56
N ARG A 104 21.47 0.51 -0.66
CA ARG A 104 20.98 1.85 -1.02
C ARG A 104 19.63 1.73 -1.71
N LEU A 105 18.70 2.61 -1.35
CA LEU A 105 17.46 2.80 -2.08
C LEU A 105 17.72 3.42 -3.47
N SER A 106 16.93 3.00 -4.43
CA SER A 106 16.87 3.48 -5.80
C SER A 106 16.28 4.89 -5.85
N VAL A 107 17.12 5.86 -6.22
CA VAL A 107 16.72 7.28 -6.34
C VAL A 107 15.52 7.47 -7.27
N ARG A 108 15.40 6.65 -8.32
CA ARG A 108 14.33 6.78 -9.32
C ARG A 108 13.01 6.12 -8.90
N ARG A 109 13.05 5.11 -8.03
CA ARG A 109 11.89 4.24 -7.77
C ARG A 109 11.44 4.21 -6.31
N GLU A 110 12.33 4.52 -5.37
CA GLU A 110 12.10 4.29 -3.94
C GLU A 110 12.11 5.61 -3.13
N ALA A 111 11.59 6.69 -3.73
CA ALA A 111 11.54 8.00 -3.08
C ALA A 111 10.56 8.02 -1.89
N GLY A 112 9.46 7.27 -1.97
CA GLY A 112 8.47 7.16 -0.90
C GLY A 112 9.00 6.44 0.34
N GLU A 113 9.69 5.31 0.12
CA GLU A 113 10.36 4.53 1.16
C GLU A 113 11.46 5.34 1.83
N HIS A 114 12.24 6.08 1.03
CA HIS A 114 13.25 6.99 1.55
C HIS A 114 12.64 8.09 2.45
N LEU A 115 11.53 8.70 2.02
CA LEU A 115 10.80 9.68 2.82
C LEU A 115 10.26 9.06 4.11
N PHE A 116 9.65 7.87 4.06
CA PHE A 116 9.17 7.15 5.24
C PHE A 116 10.29 6.94 6.27
N HIS A 117 11.45 6.45 5.83
CA HIS A 117 12.61 6.26 6.72
C HIS A 117 13.11 7.58 7.32
N ARG A 118 13.10 8.69 6.56
CA ARG A 118 13.45 10.02 7.09
C ARG A 118 12.47 10.47 8.19
N LEU A 119 11.17 10.36 7.94
CA LEU A 119 10.13 10.74 8.90
C LEU A 119 10.19 9.88 10.17
N LEU A 120 10.33 8.57 10.03
CA LEU A 120 10.47 7.64 11.15
C LEU A 120 11.73 7.94 11.97
N ALA A 121 12.87 8.18 11.32
CA ALA A 121 14.10 8.54 12.01
C ALA A 121 13.99 9.88 12.74
N ALA A 122 13.25 10.85 12.19
CA ALA A 122 13.00 12.13 12.85
C ALA A 122 12.15 11.94 14.12
N ASP A 123 11.06 11.19 14.02
CA ASP A 123 10.20 10.87 15.16
C ASP A 123 10.96 10.13 16.28
N LEU A 124 11.74 9.10 15.92
CA LEU A 124 12.55 8.34 16.89
C LEU A 124 13.64 9.18 17.58
N LYS A 125 14.10 10.26 16.93
CA LYS A 125 15.07 11.21 17.49
C LYS A 125 14.41 12.37 18.24
N GLY A 126 13.07 12.44 18.28
CA GLY A 126 12.33 13.56 18.87
C GLY A 126 12.51 14.88 18.11
N LEU A 127 12.83 14.83 16.81
CA LEU A 127 12.98 16.02 15.98
C LEU A 127 11.61 16.56 15.53
N SER A 128 11.46 17.88 15.48
CA SER A 128 10.24 18.52 14.99
C SER A 128 9.99 18.18 13.51
N ARG A 129 8.77 17.72 13.19
CA ARG A 129 8.36 17.29 11.84
C ARG A 129 8.36 18.42 10.79
N SER A 130 8.51 19.67 11.21
CA SER A 130 8.57 20.84 10.30
C SER A 130 9.84 20.90 9.44
N ALA A 131 10.84 20.04 9.68
CA ALA A 131 12.09 20.02 8.91
C ALA A 131 12.06 19.19 7.62
N PHE A 132 10.98 18.45 7.32
CA PHE A 132 10.97 17.45 6.24
C PHE A 132 9.81 17.59 5.23
N ALA A 133 8.95 18.61 5.37
CA ALA A 133 7.80 18.82 4.49
C ALA A 133 8.12 19.56 3.17
N ALA A 134 9.38 19.92 2.95
CA ALA A 134 9.83 20.66 1.78
C ALA A 134 11.12 20.02 1.24
N ASP A 135 10.97 18.93 0.49
CA ASP A 135 11.95 18.40 -0.48
C ASP A 135 11.23 17.48 -1.46
#